data_AF-I0A2H5-F1
#
_entry.id   AF-I0A2H5-F1
#
_cell.length_a   1.000
_cell.length_b   1.000
_cell.length_c   1.000
_cell.angle_alpha   90.00
_cell.angle_beta   90.00
_cell.angle_gamma   90.00
#
_symmetry.space_group_name_H-M   'P 1'
#
loop_
_entity.id
_entity.type
_entity.pdbx_description
1 polymer ?
#
loop_
_entity_poly.entity_id
_entity_poly.type
_entity_poly.pdbx_seq_one_letter_code
_entity_poly.pdbx_strand_id
1 'polypeptide(L)' 'MTKAGKVRNQTPKIEPKGRKNKPPIVRNRIEYFVRVVKPTLSSSRR' A
#
# COMPACT_ATOMS: atom_id res chain seq x y z
N MET A 1 -34.13 -5.40 20.03
CA MET A 1 -32.88 -6.10 20.41
C MET A 1 -32.25 -6.96 19.28
N THR A 2 -32.79 -7.04 18.06
CA THR A 2 -32.31 -7.98 17.00
C THR A 2 -31.24 -7.44 16.06
N LYS A 3 -30.78 -6.19 16.25
CA LYS A 3 -29.83 -5.52 15.35
C LYS A 3 -28.37 -5.66 15.77
N ALA A 4 -28.11 -6.21 16.96
CA ALA A 4 -26.76 -6.38 17.46
C ALA A 4 -26.00 -7.39 16.58
N GLY A 5 -24.81 -7.00 16.10
CA GLY A 5 -23.93 -7.89 15.34
C GLY A 5 -24.37 -8.20 13.89
N LYS A 6 -25.53 -7.74 13.42
CA LYS A 6 -26.06 -8.03 12.06
C LYS A 6 -25.01 -7.85 10.98
N VAL A 7 -24.33 -6.70 10.97
CA VAL A 7 -23.34 -6.36 9.93
C VAL A 7 -22.06 -7.19 10.07
N ARG A 8 -21.60 -7.44 11.31
CA ARG A 8 -20.38 -8.24 11.55
C ARG A 8 -20.55 -9.69 11.12
N ASN A 9 -21.74 -10.25 11.33
CA ASN A 9 -22.05 -11.63 10.96
C ASN A 9 -22.34 -11.78 9.45
N GLN A 10 -22.80 -10.71 8.78
CA GLN A 10 -23.04 -10.71 7.34
C GLN A 10 -21.77 -10.54 6.51
N THR A 11 -20.73 -9.88 7.04
CA THR A 11 -19.48 -9.69 6.31
C THR A 11 -18.65 -10.98 6.29
N PRO A 12 -18.28 -11.53 5.12
CA PRO A 12 -17.38 -12.67 5.05
C PRO A 12 -16.02 -12.28 5.62
N LYS A 13 -15.43 -13.13 6.47
CA LYS A 13 -14.11 -12.89 7.03
C LYS A 13 -13.05 -13.14 5.95
N ILE A 14 -12.50 -12.06 5.42
CA ILE A 14 -11.38 -12.11 4.48
C ILE A 14 -10.07 -12.04 5.26
N GLU A 15 -9.16 -12.97 4.99
CA GLU A 15 -7.84 -12.97 5.60
C GLU A 15 -6.96 -11.84 5.04
N PRO A 16 -6.09 -11.24 5.88
CA PRO A 16 -5.17 -10.21 5.41
C PRO A 16 -4.18 -10.81 4.41
N LYS A 17 -3.92 -10.08 3.32
CA LYS A 17 -2.83 -10.44 2.40
C LYS A 17 -1.50 -10.25 3.12
N GLY A 18 -0.71 -11.32 3.26
CA GLY A 18 0.62 -11.27 3.84
C GLY A 18 1.53 -10.34 3.03
N ARG A 19 1.83 -9.15 3.57
CA ARG A 19 2.78 -8.20 2.97
C ARG A 19 3.84 -7.86 4.00
N LYS A 20 5.11 -7.98 3.61
CA LYS A 20 6.24 -7.52 4.42
C LYS A 20 6.59 -6.09 4.03
N ASN A 21 6.66 -5.20 5.02
CA ASN A 21 7.22 -3.88 4.80
C ASN A 21 8.74 -4.01 4.61
N LYS A 22 9.27 -3.27 3.64
CA LYS A 22 10.72 -3.16 3.45
C LYS A 22 11.32 -2.33 4.59
N PRO A 23 12.56 -2.62 5.03
CA PRO A 23 13.22 -1.80 6.02
C PRO A 23 13.40 -0.36 5.50
N PRO A 24 13.51 0.66 6.39
CA PRO A 24 13.49 2.06 6.00
C PRO A 24 14.52 2.43 4.93
N ILE A 25 15.75 1.90 5.03
CA ILE A 25 16.83 2.17 4.07
C ILE A 25 16.42 1.74 2.65
N VAL A 26 15.87 0.54 2.52
CA VAL A 26 15.44 -0.01 1.23
C VAL A 26 14.21 0.75 0.71
N ARG A 27 13.26 1.07 1.60
CA ARG A 27 12.07 1.85 1.25
C ARG A 27 12.45 3.23 0.71
N ASN A 28 13.29 3.97 1.42
CA ASN A 28 13.69 5.33 1.06
C ASN A 28 14.44 5.35 -0.28
N ARG A 29 15.32 4.37 -0.53
CA ARG A 29 16.03 4.23 -1.80
C ARG A 29 15.06 4.03 -2.97
N ILE A 30 14.05 3.17 -2.81
CA ILE A 30 13.02 2.93 -3.82
C ILE A 30 12.18 4.19 -4.04
N GLU A 31 11.76 4.84 -2.96
CA GLU A 31 10.96 6.06 -3.04
C GLU A 31 11.70 7.20 -3.74
N TYR A 32 13.00 7.40 -3.45
CA TYR A 32 13.83 8.36 -4.16
C TYR A 32 13.89 8.07 -5.67
N PHE A 33 14.10 6.82 -6.05
CA PHE A 33 14.17 6.45 -7.47
C PHE A 33 12.83 6.65 -8.19
N VAL A 34 11.71 6.29 -7.54
CA VAL A 34 10.36 6.41 -8.12
C VAL A 34 9.90 7.86 -8.18
N ARG A 35 10.18 8.68 -7.17
CA ARG A 35 9.64 10.04 -7.03
C ARG A 35 10.55 11.13 -7.59
N VAL A 36 11.86 10.91 -7.61
CA VAL A 36 12.84 11.92 -8.05
C VAL A 36 13.45 11.50 -9.39
N VAL A 37 14.11 10.35 -9.45
CA VAL A 37 14.92 9.96 -10.63
C VAL A 37 14.06 9.67 -11.86
N LYS A 38 12.99 8.88 -11.73
CA LYS A 38 12.13 8.53 -12.87
C LYS A 38 11.43 9.77 -13.48
N PRO A 39 10.82 10.66 -12.68
CA PRO A 39 10.21 11.88 -13.21
C PRO A 39 11.23 12.82 -13.86
N THR A 40 12.41 13.02 -13.26
CA THR A 40 13.44 13.90 -13.85
C THR A 40 13.98 13.37 -15.18
N LEU A 41 14.17 12.04 -15.28
CA LEU A 41 14.59 11.41 -16.53
C LEU A 41 13.50 11.47 -17.61
N SER A 42 12.22 11.35 -17.21
CA SER A 42 11.07 11.48 -18.12
C SER A 42 10.82 12.92 -18.57
N SER A 43 11.08 13.92 -17.71
CA SER A 43 10.92 15.33 -18.07
C SER A 43 12.05 15.84 -18.95
N SER A 44 13.28 15.32 -18.77
CA SER A 44 14.45 15.65 -19.60
C SER A 44 14.39 15.10 -21.03
N ARG A 45 13.47 14.17 -21.33
CA ARG A 45 13.29 13.57 -22.67
C ARG A 45 12.17 14.24 -23.49
N ARG A 46 11.56 15.32 -22.99
CA ARG A 46 10.58 16.11 -23.74
C ARG A 46 11.21 17.37 -24.30
#